data_AF-A0A7C8IFC3-F1
#
_entry.id   AF-A0A7C8IFC3-F1
#
_cell.length_a   1.000
_cell.length_b   1.000
_cell.length_c   1.000
_cell.angle_alpha   90.00
_cell.angle_beta   90.00
_cell.angle_gamma   90.00
#
_symmetry.space_group_name_H-M   'P 1'
#
loop_
_entity.id
_entity.type
_entity.pdbx_description
1 polymer ?
#
loop_
_entity_poly.entity_id
_entity_poly.type
_entity_poly.pdbx_seq_one_letter_code
_entity_poly.pdbx_strand_id
1 'polypeptide(L)'
;MSQAPASLDPAASDPATAAMIQVINGLRRVSLTYNQNTLIKDYMADSLAQLRQEQASLPANDPALLKMSVRIAAYENATAVQTEYFAALKSHDARYRAGLRRPEHSDPKVLAKYVADDTDVYGKMVARHSSRLFMALKPADPKSSEKTLAKIVSTTLKDYPEIAARVRTLDTDKKKKRSSSKKKK
;
A
#
# COMPACT_ATOMS: atom_id res chain seq x y z
N MET A 1 1.10 9.75 -39.57
CA MET A 1 0.42 8.44 -39.50
C MET A 1 0.86 7.76 -38.22
N SER A 2 0.03 7.79 -37.17
CA SER A 2 0.34 7.16 -35.88
C SER A 2 -0.63 6.00 -35.73
N GLN A 3 -0.15 4.77 -35.93
CA GLN A 3 -0.96 3.59 -35.67
C GLN A 3 -1.17 3.46 -34.16
N ALA A 4 -2.42 3.47 -33.74
CA ALA A 4 -2.80 3.04 -32.40
C ALA A 4 -2.32 1.58 -32.20
N PRO A 5 -1.75 1.23 -31.04
CA PRO A 5 -1.36 -0.15 -30.79
C PRO A 5 -2.60 -1.04 -30.85
N ALA A 6 -2.50 -2.12 -31.65
CA ALA A 6 -3.57 -3.10 -31.82
C ALA A 6 -4.06 -3.59 -30.45
N SER A 7 -5.35 -3.41 -30.21
CA SER A 7 -6.05 -4.03 -29.09
C SER A 7 -6.02 -5.54 -29.29
N LEU A 8 -5.20 -6.24 -28.51
CA LEU A 8 -5.24 -7.69 -28.41
C LEU A 8 -6.59 -8.08 -27.79
N ASP A 9 -7.43 -8.71 -28.60
CA ASP A 9 -8.69 -9.30 -28.19
C ASP A 9 -8.41 -10.43 -27.17
N PRO A 10 -8.82 -10.29 -25.90
CA PRO A 10 -8.52 -11.29 -24.87
C PRO A 10 -9.24 -12.62 -25.09
N ALA A 11 -10.25 -12.67 -25.97
CA ALA A 11 -11.09 -13.84 -26.21
C ALA A 11 -10.43 -14.95 -27.06
N ALA A 12 -9.26 -14.71 -27.66
CA ALA A 12 -8.56 -15.68 -28.51
C ALA A 12 -7.12 -15.98 -28.06
N SER A 13 -6.77 -15.67 -26.81
CA SER A 13 -5.43 -15.94 -26.30
C SER A 13 -5.30 -17.38 -25.82
N ASP A 14 -4.32 -18.11 -26.35
CA ASP A 14 -3.99 -19.44 -25.84
C ASP A 14 -3.58 -19.36 -24.35
N PRO A 15 -3.68 -20.45 -23.58
CA PRO A 15 -3.40 -20.44 -22.15
C PRO A 15 -2.00 -19.92 -21.77
N ALA A 16 -0.99 -20.11 -22.62
CA ALA A 16 0.36 -19.60 -22.39
C ALA A 16 0.41 -18.09 -22.57
N THR A 17 -0.22 -17.55 -23.61
CA THR A 17 -0.37 -16.11 -23.83
C THR A 17 -1.13 -15.45 -22.66
N ALA A 18 -2.23 -16.04 -22.20
CA ALA A 18 -2.98 -15.53 -21.04
C ALA A 18 -2.15 -15.52 -19.74
N ALA A 19 -1.41 -16.60 -19.46
CA ALA A 19 -0.53 -16.69 -18.30
C ALA A 19 0.60 -15.65 -18.37
N MET A 20 1.20 -15.44 -19.54
CA MET A 20 2.26 -14.43 -19.73
C MET A 20 1.75 -13.00 -19.55
N ILE A 21 0.53 -12.68 -20.00
CA ILE A 21 -0.10 -11.39 -19.73
C ILE A 21 -0.28 -11.17 -18.22
N GLN A 22 -0.70 -12.20 -17.48
CA GLN A 22 -0.81 -12.12 -16.02
C GLN A 22 0.55 -11.90 -15.35
N VAL A 23 1.60 -12.58 -15.81
CA VAL A 23 2.98 -12.38 -15.33
C VAL A 23 3.44 -10.93 -15.53
N ILE A 24 3.26 -10.40 -16.73
CA ILE A 24 3.64 -9.01 -17.08
C ILE A 24 2.89 -8.01 -16.18
N ASN A 25 1.59 -8.23 -15.99
CA ASN A 25 0.76 -7.38 -15.14
C ASN A 25 1.20 -7.44 -13.67
N GLY A 26 1.52 -8.63 -13.14
CA GLY A 26 2.06 -8.79 -11.79
C GLY A 26 3.36 -8.02 -11.58
N LEU A 27 4.31 -8.14 -12.52
CA LEU A 27 5.59 -7.41 -12.46
C LEU A 27 5.40 -5.89 -12.55
N ARG A 28 4.49 -5.41 -13.42
CA ARG A 28 4.18 -3.98 -13.54
C ARG A 28 3.55 -3.42 -12.26
N ARG A 29 2.68 -4.19 -11.60
CA ARG A 29 1.98 -3.77 -10.36
C ARG A 29 2.95 -3.49 -9.22
N VAL A 30 3.94 -4.36 -9.02
CA VAL A 30 4.96 -4.15 -7.97
C VAL A 30 5.78 -2.89 -8.24
N SER A 31 6.24 -2.68 -9.48
CA SER A 31 7.01 -1.48 -9.85
C SER A 31 6.21 -0.19 -9.72
N LEU A 32 4.95 -0.17 -10.18
CA LEU A 32 4.06 0.99 -10.02
C LEU A 32 3.84 1.31 -8.55
N THR A 33 3.64 0.29 -7.74
CA THR A 33 3.43 0.44 -6.30
C THR A 33 4.69 0.96 -5.62
N TYR A 34 5.86 0.47 -5.99
CA TYR A 34 7.14 0.99 -5.49
C TYR A 34 7.28 2.49 -5.78
N ASN A 35 7.07 2.92 -7.02
CA ASN A 35 7.17 4.32 -7.43
C ASN A 35 6.18 5.23 -6.68
N GLN A 36 4.91 4.83 -6.58
CA GLN A 36 3.90 5.60 -5.85
C GLN A 36 4.25 5.73 -4.36
N ASN A 37 4.76 4.65 -3.77
CA ASN A 37 5.11 4.64 -2.35
C ASN A 37 6.39 5.42 -2.05
N THR A 38 7.28 5.61 -3.05
CA THR A 38 8.44 6.50 -2.93
C THR A 38 7.98 7.95 -2.82
N LEU A 39 7.05 8.39 -3.67
CA LEU A 39 6.49 9.74 -3.60
C LEU A 39 5.81 10.02 -2.25
N ILE A 40 5.09 9.03 -1.70
CA ILE A 40 4.47 9.14 -0.37
C ILE A 40 5.55 9.27 0.72
N LYS A 41 6.62 8.48 0.64
CA LYS A 41 7.75 8.55 1.58
C LYS A 41 8.41 9.93 1.56
N ASP A 42 8.70 10.46 0.37
CA ASP A 42 9.37 11.75 0.21
C ASP A 42 8.48 12.88 0.75
N TYR A 43 7.19 12.87 0.41
CA TYR A 43 6.21 13.82 0.96
C TYR A 43 6.14 13.78 2.50
N MET A 44 6.18 12.59 3.11
CA MET A 44 6.18 12.44 4.57
C MET A 44 7.47 12.97 5.20
N ALA A 45 8.63 12.73 4.57
CA ALA A 45 9.91 13.24 5.03
C ALA A 45 9.95 14.78 4.98
N ASP A 46 9.49 15.37 3.88
CA ASP A 46 9.40 16.83 3.72
C ASP A 46 8.44 17.45 4.74
N SER A 47 7.27 16.83 4.95
CA SER A 47 6.30 17.29 5.95
C SER A 47 6.87 17.24 7.37
N LEU A 48 7.63 16.17 7.70
CA LEU A 48 8.28 16.03 9.00
C LEU A 48 9.38 17.09 9.19
N ALA A 49 10.17 17.38 8.15
CA ALA A 49 11.19 18.41 8.19
C ALA A 49 10.58 19.80 8.41
N GLN A 50 9.50 20.14 7.70
CA GLN A 50 8.77 21.39 7.87
C GLN A 50 8.19 21.52 9.28
N LEU A 51 7.58 20.46 9.81
CA LEU A 51 7.06 20.44 11.17
C LEU A 51 8.15 20.66 12.23
N ARG A 52 9.33 20.05 12.05
CA ARG A 52 10.45 20.25 12.98
C ARG A 52 11.02 21.67 12.89
N GLN A 53 11.07 22.25 11.69
CA GLN A 53 11.50 23.65 11.52
C GLN A 53 10.51 24.62 12.17
N GLU A 54 9.21 24.43 11.95
CA GLU A 54 8.15 25.23 12.57
C GLU A 54 8.20 25.06 14.10
N GLN A 55 8.49 23.85 14.62
CA GLN A 55 8.57 23.60 16.06
C GLN A 55 9.72 24.38 16.70
N ALA A 56 10.87 24.43 16.03
CA ALA A 56 12.05 25.16 16.49
C ALA A 56 11.85 26.68 16.47
N SER A 57 10.91 27.19 15.65
CA SER A 57 10.60 28.61 15.54
C SER A 57 9.61 29.13 16.61
N LEU A 58 8.93 28.23 17.32
CA LEU A 58 7.92 28.60 18.30
C LEU A 58 8.53 28.81 19.70
N PRO A 59 8.00 29.75 20.49
CA PRO A 59 8.35 29.89 21.91
C PRO A 59 8.04 28.62 22.70
N ALA A 60 8.87 28.30 23.70
CA ALA A 60 8.78 27.05 24.48
C ALA A 60 7.40 26.79 25.15
N ASN A 61 6.60 27.83 25.37
CA ASN A 61 5.27 27.76 26.00
C ASN A 61 4.12 27.92 25.00
N ASP A 62 4.38 27.87 23.69
CA ASP A 62 3.34 28.06 22.68
C ASP A 62 2.36 26.87 22.67
N PRO A 63 1.04 27.11 22.79
CA PRO A 63 0.03 26.04 22.78
C PRO A 63 -0.02 25.24 21.47
N ALA A 64 0.53 25.74 20.36
CA ALA A 64 0.65 25.02 19.10
C ALA A 64 1.65 23.87 19.17
N LEU A 65 2.66 23.93 20.06
CA LEU A 65 3.67 22.88 20.24
C LEU A 65 3.07 21.51 20.57
N LEU A 66 1.97 21.48 21.34
CA LEU A 66 1.28 20.24 21.69
C LEU A 66 0.65 19.58 20.45
N LYS A 67 -0.01 20.37 19.59
CA LYS A 67 -0.59 19.89 18.34
C LYS A 67 0.49 19.45 17.35
N MET A 68 1.60 20.17 17.29
CA MET A 68 2.73 19.81 16.43
C MET A 68 3.41 18.52 16.87
N SER A 69 3.59 18.30 18.17
CA SER A 69 4.17 17.07 18.71
C SER A 69 3.34 15.83 18.30
N VAL A 70 2.02 15.94 18.31
CA VAL A 70 1.11 14.88 17.82
C VAL A 70 1.29 14.64 16.32
N ARG A 71 1.43 15.70 15.51
CA ARG A 71 1.67 15.58 14.07
C ARG A 71 3.02 14.92 13.78
N ILE A 72 4.09 15.38 14.44
CA ILE A 72 5.44 14.81 14.31
C ILE A 72 5.42 13.30 14.60
N ALA A 73 4.87 12.91 15.76
CA ALA A 73 4.80 11.50 16.14
C ALA A 73 3.99 10.64 15.14
N ALA A 74 2.93 11.20 14.54
CA ALA A 74 2.14 10.53 13.52
C ALA A 74 2.94 10.32 12.21
N TYR A 75 3.67 11.34 11.74
CA TYR A 75 4.52 11.24 10.55
C TYR A 75 5.72 10.30 10.77
N GLU A 76 6.32 10.29 11.96
CA GLU A 76 7.39 9.34 12.32
C GLU A 76 6.87 7.90 12.27
N ASN A 77 5.70 7.63 12.85
CA ASN A 77 5.07 6.31 12.80
C ASN A 77 4.69 5.91 11.36
N ALA A 78 4.18 6.85 10.56
CA ALA A 78 3.85 6.61 9.17
C ALA A 78 5.09 6.25 8.33
N THR A 79 6.21 6.94 8.59
CA THR A 79 7.51 6.66 7.95
C THR A 79 8.03 5.26 8.31
N ALA A 80 7.87 4.83 9.56
CA ALA A 80 8.23 3.47 9.98
C ALA A 80 7.38 2.42 9.23
N VAL A 81 6.06 2.61 9.17
CA VAL A 81 5.13 1.73 8.42
C VAL A 81 5.51 1.66 6.94
N GLN A 82 5.91 2.77 6.35
CA GLN A 82 6.33 2.85 4.95
C GLN A 82 7.64 2.08 4.69
N THR A 83 8.60 2.21 5.60
CA THR A 83 9.90 1.51 5.51
C THR A 83 9.72 0.00 5.58
N GLU A 84 8.89 -0.49 6.51
CA GLU A 84 8.55 -1.91 6.59
C GLU A 84 7.88 -2.43 5.32
N TYR A 85 7.03 -1.61 4.69
CA TYR A 85 6.35 -2.00 3.47
C TYR A 85 7.28 -2.12 2.28
N PHE A 86 8.26 -1.23 2.13
CA PHE A 86 9.28 -1.37 1.10
C PHE A 86 10.09 -2.66 1.25
N ALA A 87 10.45 -3.03 2.48
CA ALA A 87 11.12 -4.29 2.75
C ALA A 87 10.23 -5.48 2.37
N ALA A 88 8.92 -5.42 2.70
CA ALA A 88 7.96 -6.44 2.33
C ALA A 88 7.76 -6.56 0.80
N LEU A 89 7.66 -5.43 0.08
CA LEU A 89 7.57 -5.39 -1.38
C LEU A 89 8.80 -6.00 -2.05
N LYS A 90 10.00 -5.67 -1.56
CA LYS A 90 11.25 -6.23 -2.09
C LYS A 90 11.33 -7.74 -1.87
N SER A 91 10.97 -8.21 -0.68
CA SER A 91 10.91 -9.64 -0.35
C SER A 91 9.85 -10.37 -1.19
N HIS A 92 8.69 -9.75 -1.41
CA HIS A 92 7.63 -10.26 -2.27
C HIS A 92 8.11 -10.40 -3.73
N ASP A 93 8.67 -9.34 -4.34
CA ASP A 93 9.18 -9.38 -5.71
C ASP A 93 10.23 -10.48 -5.90
N ALA A 94 11.15 -10.62 -4.94
CA ALA A 94 12.17 -11.67 -4.98
C ALA A 94 11.55 -13.08 -4.96
N ARG A 95 10.57 -13.33 -4.08
CA ARG A 95 9.84 -14.61 -4.02
C ARG A 95 9.03 -14.85 -5.29
N TYR A 96 8.33 -13.84 -5.78
CA TYR A 96 7.53 -13.94 -7.00
C TYR A 96 8.39 -14.35 -8.20
N ARG A 97 9.52 -13.65 -8.40
CA ARG A 97 10.48 -13.95 -9.48
C ARG A 97 11.16 -15.31 -9.30
N ALA A 98 11.43 -15.73 -8.07
CA ALA A 98 11.99 -17.05 -7.81
C ALA A 98 10.99 -18.15 -8.17
N GLY A 99 9.71 -17.99 -7.82
CA GLY A 99 8.67 -18.93 -8.20
C GLY A 99 8.47 -18.99 -9.72
N LEU A 100 8.49 -17.86 -10.45
CA LEU A 100 8.38 -17.86 -11.92
C LEU A 100 9.46 -18.72 -12.63
N ARG A 101 10.63 -18.93 -12.00
CA ARG A 101 11.73 -19.72 -12.58
C ARG A 101 11.64 -21.22 -12.28
N ARG A 102 10.63 -21.67 -11.53
CA ARG A 102 10.51 -23.08 -11.17
C ARG A 102 10.13 -23.93 -12.38
N PRO A 103 10.73 -25.13 -12.55
CA PRO A 103 10.47 -25.98 -13.71
C PRO A 103 8.98 -26.34 -13.90
N GLU A 104 8.24 -26.54 -12.80
CA GLU A 104 6.80 -26.84 -12.83
C GLU A 104 5.94 -25.75 -13.48
N HIS A 105 6.42 -24.50 -13.53
CA HIS A 105 5.70 -23.38 -14.17
C HIS A 105 5.92 -23.32 -15.68
N SER A 106 6.55 -24.33 -16.28
CA SER A 106 6.56 -24.52 -17.73
C SER A 106 5.18 -24.93 -18.28
N ASP A 107 4.31 -25.49 -17.42
CA ASP A 107 2.89 -25.69 -17.73
C ASP A 107 2.12 -24.35 -17.53
N PRO A 108 1.48 -23.82 -18.59
CA PRO A 108 0.69 -22.59 -18.51
C PRO A 108 -0.40 -22.59 -17.43
N LYS A 109 -1.03 -23.74 -17.14
CA LYS A 109 -2.08 -23.83 -16.13
C LYS A 109 -1.51 -23.69 -14.71
N VAL A 110 -0.36 -24.32 -14.46
CA VAL A 110 0.34 -24.23 -13.17
C VAL A 110 0.87 -22.81 -12.98
N LEU A 111 1.45 -22.21 -14.03
CA LEU A 111 1.90 -20.81 -14.01
C LEU A 111 0.74 -19.85 -13.72
N ALA A 112 -0.39 -19.98 -14.42
CA ALA A 112 -1.57 -19.13 -14.20
C ALA A 112 -2.08 -19.23 -12.76
N LYS A 113 -2.15 -20.45 -12.20
CA LYS A 113 -2.52 -20.65 -10.80
C LYS A 113 -1.54 -19.98 -9.85
N TYR A 114 -0.25 -20.15 -10.06
CA TYR A 114 0.79 -19.52 -9.25
C TYR A 114 0.66 -17.99 -9.25
N VAL A 115 0.49 -17.38 -10.42
CA VAL A 115 0.33 -15.93 -10.54
C VAL A 115 -0.95 -15.45 -9.84
N ALA A 116 -2.05 -16.19 -9.94
CA ALA A 116 -3.30 -15.87 -9.25
C ALA A 116 -3.15 -15.95 -7.72
N ASP A 117 -2.52 -17.00 -7.20
CA ASP A 117 -2.28 -17.19 -5.76
C ASP A 117 -1.33 -16.10 -5.21
N ASP A 118 -0.27 -15.74 -5.94
CA ASP A 118 0.64 -14.64 -5.58
C ASP A 118 -0.05 -13.28 -5.64
N THR A 119 -0.92 -13.06 -6.64
CA THR A 119 -1.74 -11.85 -6.79
C THR A 119 -2.65 -11.61 -5.58
N ASP A 120 -3.22 -12.66 -4.99
CA ASP A 120 -4.00 -12.57 -3.74
C ASP A 120 -3.12 -12.24 -2.52
N VAL A 121 -1.94 -12.86 -2.40
CA VAL A 121 -0.95 -12.54 -1.35
C VAL A 121 -0.53 -11.07 -1.43
N TYR A 122 -0.25 -10.59 -2.64
CA TYR A 122 0.08 -9.19 -2.92
C TYR A 122 -1.06 -8.25 -2.51
N GLY A 123 -2.29 -8.53 -2.93
CA GLY A 123 -3.47 -7.71 -2.60
C GLY A 123 -3.68 -7.58 -1.08
N LYS A 124 -3.56 -8.69 -0.35
CA LYS A 124 -3.64 -8.69 1.14
C LYS A 124 -2.53 -7.87 1.79
N MET A 125 -1.31 -7.93 1.25
CA MET A 125 -0.17 -7.15 1.74
C MET A 125 -0.41 -5.65 1.56
N VAL A 126 -0.85 -5.23 0.38
CA VAL A 126 -1.20 -3.83 0.07
C VAL A 126 -2.30 -3.35 1.02
N ALA A 127 -3.37 -4.14 1.20
CA ALA A 127 -4.46 -3.80 2.10
C ALA A 127 -4.00 -3.56 3.54
N ARG A 128 -3.16 -4.46 4.06
CA ARG A 128 -2.58 -4.34 5.41
C ARG A 128 -1.67 -3.12 5.52
N HIS A 129 -0.91 -2.77 4.49
CA HIS A 129 -0.06 -1.59 4.52
C HIS A 129 -0.89 -0.29 4.52
N SER A 130 -1.79 -0.11 3.55
CA SER A 130 -2.65 1.08 3.46
C SER A 130 -3.44 1.32 4.75
N SER A 131 -3.89 0.21 5.34
CA SER A 131 -4.50 0.16 6.66
C SER A 131 -3.63 0.72 7.78
N ARG A 132 -2.39 0.25 7.90
CA ARG A 132 -1.46 0.68 8.94
C ARG A 132 -1.05 2.14 8.75
N LEU A 133 -0.83 2.55 7.51
CA LEU A 133 -0.44 3.92 7.16
C LEU A 133 -1.52 4.92 7.57
N PHE A 134 -2.79 4.62 7.29
CA PHE A 134 -3.93 5.42 7.76
C PHE A 134 -3.96 5.56 9.28
N MET A 135 -3.83 4.42 9.97
CA MET A 135 -3.88 4.40 11.43
C MET A 135 -2.71 5.14 12.08
N ALA A 136 -1.61 5.35 11.36
CA ALA A 136 -0.48 6.17 11.78
C ALA A 136 -0.75 7.67 11.56
N LEU A 137 -1.34 8.06 10.42
CA LEU A 137 -1.58 9.46 10.05
C LEU A 137 -2.87 10.08 10.63
N LYS A 138 -3.88 9.26 10.96
CA LYS A 138 -5.17 9.70 11.49
C LYS A 138 -5.10 10.72 12.64
N PRO A 139 -4.15 10.64 13.61
CA PRO A 139 -4.04 11.62 14.68
C PRO A 139 -3.58 13.02 14.23
N ALA A 140 -2.85 13.14 13.11
CA ALA A 140 -2.31 14.40 12.62
C ALA A 140 -3.34 15.24 11.86
N ASP A 141 -4.10 14.58 10.99
CA ASP A 141 -5.13 15.24 10.17
C ASP A 141 -6.17 14.21 9.71
N PRO A 142 -7.27 14.06 10.47
CA PRO A 142 -8.31 13.08 10.15
C PRO A 142 -8.92 13.27 8.76
N LYS A 143 -9.08 14.52 8.29
CA LYS A 143 -9.78 14.85 7.04
C LYS A 143 -8.89 14.64 5.81
N SER A 144 -7.61 15.02 5.85
CA SER A 144 -6.71 14.72 4.73
C SER A 144 -6.32 13.25 4.70
N SER A 145 -6.20 12.59 5.86
CA SER A 145 -5.95 11.15 5.96
C SER A 145 -7.05 10.35 5.26
N GLU A 146 -8.33 10.72 5.44
CA GLU A 146 -9.47 10.10 4.76
C GLU A 146 -9.46 10.32 3.23
N LYS A 147 -9.04 11.50 2.75
CA LYS A 147 -8.91 11.77 1.30
C LYS A 147 -7.74 11.01 0.67
N THR A 148 -6.58 10.98 1.33
CA THR A 148 -5.42 10.19 0.90
C THR A 148 -5.76 8.70 0.89
N LEU A 149 -6.52 8.24 1.89
CA LEU A 149 -7.08 6.90 1.92
C LEU A 149 -8.02 6.67 0.73
N ALA A 150 -8.98 7.56 0.49
CA ALA A 150 -9.93 7.43 -0.60
C ALA A 150 -9.23 7.40 -1.97
N LYS A 151 -8.09 8.09 -2.13
CA LYS A 151 -7.28 8.08 -3.35
C LYS A 151 -6.44 6.81 -3.50
N ILE A 152 -5.79 6.35 -2.43
CA ILE A 152 -5.07 5.06 -2.40
C ILE A 152 -6.08 3.93 -2.67
N VAL A 153 -7.20 3.95 -1.97
CA VAL A 153 -8.34 3.05 -2.13
C VAL A 153 -8.86 3.13 -3.57
N SER A 154 -9.29 4.26 -4.12
CA SER A 154 -9.85 4.30 -5.48
C SER A 154 -8.89 3.76 -6.55
N THR A 155 -7.58 3.94 -6.36
CA THR A 155 -6.55 3.47 -7.30
C THR A 155 -6.27 1.97 -7.12
N THR A 156 -6.24 1.47 -5.89
CA THR A 156 -6.03 0.05 -5.57
C THR A 156 -7.30 -0.81 -5.72
N LEU A 157 -8.49 -0.23 -5.55
CA LEU A 157 -9.79 -0.93 -5.56
C LEU A 157 -10.31 -1.28 -6.94
N LYS A 158 -9.91 -0.53 -7.97
CA LYS A 158 -10.31 -0.87 -9.34
C LYS A 158 -9.85 -2.29 -9.71
N ASP A 159 -8.79 -2.77 -9.05
CA ASP A 159 -8.18 -4.06 -9.30
C ASP A 159 -8.39 -5.09 -8.18
N TYR A 160 -8.86 -4.68 -6.98
CA TYR A 160 -8.96 -5.54 -5.77
C TYR A 160 -10.03 -5.06 -4.75
N PRO A 161 -11.29 -5.52 -4.86
CA PRO A 161 -12.41 -5.05 -4.02
C PRO A 161 -12.31 -5.43 -2.53
N GLU A 162 -11.65 -6.53 -2.19
CA GLU A 162 -11.42 -7.00 -0.82
C GLU A 162 -10.55 -6.03 0.01
N ILE A 163 -9.70 -5.26 -0.67
CA ILE A 163 -8.90 -4.19 -0.07
C ILE A 163 -9.82 -3.07 0.44
N ALA A 164 -10.96 -2.82 -0.22
CA ALA A 164 -11.93 -1.80 0.17
C ALA A 164 -12.54 -2.12 1.53
N ALA A 165 -12.95 -3.37 1.67
CA ALA A 165 -13.64 -3.87 2.84
C ALA A 165 -12.72 -3.83 4.06
N ARG A 166 -11.45 -4.22 3.90
CA ARG A 166 -10.48 -4.14 4.99
C ARG A 166 -10.20 -2.71 5.41
N VAL A 167 -10.06 -1.80 4.44
CA VAL A 167 -9.83 -0.37 4.71
C VAL A 167 -11.00 0.28 5.46
N ARG A 168 -12.25 -0.04 5.07
CA ARG A 168 -13.47 0.48 5.73
C ARG A 168 -13.68 -0.01 7.16
N THR A 169 -13.10 -1.14 7.55
CA THR A 169 -13.35 -1.81 8.85
C THR A 169 -12.24 -1.57 9.90
N LEU A 170 -11.29 -0.68 9.62
CA LEU A 170 -10.13 -0.45 10.50
C LEU A 170 -10.40 0.40 11.74
N ASP A 171 -11.23 1.42 11.58
CA ASP A 171 -11.60 2.28 12.70
C ASP A 171 -12.40 1.51 13.76
N THR A 172 -13.17 0.53 13.33
CA THR A 172 -13.90 -0.40 14.20
C THR A 172 -12.98 -1.42 14.86
N ASP A 173 -11.90 -1.87 14.20
CA ASP A 173 -10.92 -2.80 14.78
C ASP A 173 -10.11 -2.19 15.94
N LYS A 174 -9.68 -0.92 15.85
CA LYS A 174 -9.01 -0.25 16.98
C LYS A 174 -9.96 -0.01 18.16
N LYS A 175 -11.25 0.30 17.89
CA LYS A 175 -12.26 0.43 18.94
C LYS A 175 -12.54 -0.91 19.64
N LYS A 176 -12.62 -2.03 18.92
CA LYS A 176 -12.75 -3.38 19.49
C LYS A 176 -11.52 -3.80 20.31
N LYS A 177 -10.30 -3.51 19.85
CA LYS A 177 -9.09 -3.80 20.64
C LYS A 177 -9.01 -2.98 21.93
N ARG A 178 -9.38 -1.69 21.91
CA ARG A 178 -9.45 -0.84 23.11
C ARG A 178 -10.57 -1.24 24.08
N SER A 179 -11.73 -1.69 23.59
CA SER A 179 -12.81 -2.16 24.48
C SER A 179 -12.51 -3.53 25.12
N SER A 180 -11.80 -4.42 24.40
CA SER A 180 -11.36 -5.71 24.95
C SER A 180 -10.29 -5.59 26.04
N SER A 181 -9.44 -4.56 25.97
CA SER A 181 -8.42 -4.27 26.99
C SER A 181 -8.98 -3.52 28.20
N LYS A 182 -10.12 -2.82 28.06
CA LYS A 182 -10.85 -2.20 29.18
C LYS A 182 -11.72 -3.19 29.97
N LYS A 183 -12.04 -4.35 29.39
CA LYS A 183 -12.82 -5.43 30.03
C LYS A 183 -11.96 -6.46 30.81
N LYS A 184 -10.63 -6.29 30.82
CA LYS A 184 -9.66 -7.17 31.49
C LYS A 184 -8.93 -6.50 32.68
N LYS A 185 -9.47 -5.39 33.20
CA LYS A 185 -9.03 -4.80 34.48
C LYS A 185 -10.15 -4.93 35.49
#